data_AF-K7Z5K6-F1
#
_entry.id   AF-K7Z5K6-F1
#
_cell.length_a   1.000
_cell.length_b   1.000
_cell.length_c   1.000
_cell.angle_alpha   90.00
_cell.angle_beta   90.00
_cell.angle_gamma   90.00
#
_symmetry.space_group_name_H-M   'P 1'
#
loop_
_entity.id
_entity.type
_entity.pdbx_description
1 polymer ?
#
loop_
_entity_poly.entity_id
_entity_poly.type
_entity_poly.pdbx_seq_one_letter_code
_entity_poly.pdbx_strand_id
1 'polypeptide(L)'
;GLSQAEMADQFDKWNGAELDSFLIEITRDILRYKDGNGPLLERICDTAGQKGTGKWTAIAALQYGVPVTLIGEAVFSRCLSALKSERVYASTKLKGPSVKPMVDNLPKFLEHIKYALYCAKIVSYAQGFMLMREAARENKWNLNYGGIALMWRGGCIIRSVFLGNIKDAYTRDSQLSNLLLDGFFKKAIEAGQQSWRQVVANATLWGIPVPAMSTALSFYDGYRTEKLPANL
;
A
#
# COMPACT_ATOMS: atom_id res chain seq x y z
N GLY A 1 1.42 20.21 -11.23
CA GLY A 1 1.43 18.75 -10.98
C GLY A 1 1.69 18.04 -12.29
N LEU A 2 1.97 16.73 -12.24
CA LEU A 2 2.11 15.92 -13.46
C LEU A 2 0.77 15.80 -14.20
N SER A 3 0.82 15.79 -15.52
CA SER A 3 -0.27 15.36 -16.40
C SER A 3 -0.48 13.84 -16.33
N GLN A 4 -1.63 13.34 -16.78
CA GLN A 4 -1.88 11.89 -16.82
C GLN A 4 -0.87 11.13 -17.69
N ALA A 5 -0.40 11.75 -18.79
CA ALA A 5 0.63 11.17 -19.64
C ALA A 5 1.96 11.01 -18.88
N GLU A 6 2.43 12.06 -18.19
CA GLU A 6 3.65 11.98 -17.38
C GLU A 6 3.53 11.01 -16.22
N MET A 7 2.34 10.93 -15.58
CA MET A 7 2.06 9.91 -14.56
C MET A 7 2.16 8.51 -15.16
N ALA A 8 1.55 8.27 -16.33
CA ALA A 8 1.62 6.98 -17.00
C ALA A 8 3.07 6.58 -17.33
N ASP A 9 3.87 7.51 -17.86
CA ASP A 9 5.28 7.27 -18.16
C ASP A 9 6.07 6.91 -16.89
N GLN A 10 5.70 7.50 -15.75
CA GLN A 10 6.32 7.16 -14.49
C GLN A 10 5.91 5.77 -13.97
N PHE A 11 4.63 5.40 -14.10
CA PHE A 11 4.16 4.05 -13.77
C PHE A 11 4.77 3.00 -14.71
N ASP A 12 4.98 3.30 -15.98
CA ASP A 12 5.67 2.41 -16.93
C ASP A 12 7.12 2.14 -16.50
N LYS A 13 7.85 3.20 -16.11
CA LYS A 13 9.21 3.07 -15.54
C LYS A 13 9.22 2.23 -14.26
N TRP A 14 8.25 2.42 -13.38
CA TRP A 14 8.13 1.63 -12.15
C TRP A 14 7.80 0.16 -12.43
N ASN A 15 7.02 -0.11 -13.47
CA ASN A 15 6.69 -1.47 -13.89
C ASN A 15 7.89 -2.23 -14.46
N GLY A 16 8.92 -1.53 -14.94
CA GLY A 16 10.19 -2.13 -15.39
C GLY A 16 11.18 -2.44 -14.27
N ALA A 17 10.80 -2.30 -12.99
CA ALA A 17 11.69 -2.43 -11.84
C ALA A 17 11.02 -3.22 -10.68
N GLU A 18 11.29 -2.87 -9.42
CA GLU A 18 10.84 -3.63 -8.24
C GLU A 18 9.32 -3.62 -8.04
N LEU A 19 8.61 -2.70 -8.71
CA LEU A 19 7.16 -2.56 -8.68
C LEU A 19 6.45 -3.31 -9.81
N ASP A 20 7.16 -4.06 -10.65
CA ASP A 20 6.58 -4.90 -11.72
C ASP A 20 5.41 -5.73 -11.17
N SER A 21 4.21 -5.36 -11.62
CA SER A 21 2.96 -5.98 -11.21
C SER A 21 1.81 -5.61 -12.12
N PHE A 22 0.83 -6.51 -12.19
CA PHE A 22 -0.37 -6.28 -12.98
C PHE A 22 -1.11 -4.99 -12.60
N LEU A 23 -1.15 -4.63 -11.31
CA LEU A 23 -1.82 -3.41 -10.85
C LEU A 23 -1.08 -2.14 -11.28
N ILE A 24 0.24 -2.15 -11.37
CA ILE A 24 1.03 -1.02 -11.87
C ILE A 24 0.87 -0.89 -13.39
N GLU A 25 0.90 -2.03 -14.10
CA GLU A 25 0.64 -2.13 -15.54
C GLU A 25 -0.73 -1.53 -15.92
N ILE A 26 -1.83 -2.00 -15.31
CA ILE A 26 -3.15 -1.46 -15.66
C ILE A 26 -3.33 -0.01 -15.22
N THR A 27 -2.61 0.44 -14.19
CA THR A 27 -2.65 1.85 -13.76
C THR A 27 -2.05 2.75 -14.83
N ARG A 28 -0.90 2.37 -15.41
CA ARG A 28 -0.33 3.04 -16.59
C ARG A 28 -1.34 3.08 -17.73
N ASP A 29 -1.98 1.96 -18.04
CA ASP A 29 -2.91 1.88 -19.18
C ASP A 29 -4.16 2.73 -18.96
N ILE A 30 -4.70 2.73 -17.74
CA ILE A 30 -5.84 3.58 -17.34
C ILE A 30 -5.49 5.07 -17.48
N LEU A 31 -4.30 5.48 -17.06
CA LEU A 31 -3.83 6.87 -17.19
C LEU A 31 -3.66 7.31 -18.66
N ARG A 32 -3.41 6.36 -19.57
CA ARG A 32 -3.31 6.64 -21.01
C ARG A 32 -4.65 6.58 -21.74
N TYR A 33 -5.67 5.99 -21.13
CA TYR A 33 -6.94 5.75 -21.80
C TYR A 33 -7.72 7.05 -22.03
N LYS A 34 -8.16 7.23 -23.29
CA LYS A 34 -9.01 8.35 -23.73
C LYS A 34 -10.23 7.79 -24.45
N ASP A 35 -11.40 8.36 -24.20
CA ASP A 35 -12.60 8.15 -24.99
C ASP A 35 -12.83 9.31 -25.97
N GLY A 36 -14.00 9.35 -26.63
CA GLY A 36 -14.35 10.42 -27.57
C GLY A 36 -14.41 11.84 -26.97
N ASN A 37 -14.40 11.97 -25.64
CA ASN A 37 -14.39 13.25 -24.92
C ASN A 37 -13.07 13.50 -24.17
N GLY A 38 -12.00 12.74 -24.47
CA GLY A 38 -10.67 12.92 -23.88
C GLY A 38 -10.33 11.94 -22.74
N PRO A 39 -9.41 12.29 -21.83
CA PRO A 39 -8.99 11.41 -20.74
C PRO A 39 -10.16 10.93 -19.88
N LEU A 40 -10.32 9.61 -19.76
CA LEU A 40 -11.50 9.04 -19.08
C LEU A 40 -11.39 9.16 -17.55
N LEU A 41 -10.20 8.97 -16.97
CA LEU A 41 -10.01 8.82 -15.53
C LEU A 41 -10.56 9.99 -14.71
N GLU A 42 -10.31 11.23 -15.13
CA GLU A 42 -10.76 12.45 -14.45
C GLU A 42 -12.29 12.63 -14.44
N ARG A 43 -12.99 11.89 -15.32
CA ARG A 43 -14.45 11.95 -15.46
C ARG A 43 -15.16 10.81 -14.74
N ILE A 44 -14.42 9.86 -14.16
CA ILE A 44 -14.98 8.78 -13.35
C ILE A 44 -15.32 9.33 -11.97
N CYS A 45 -16.50 8.98 -11.45
CA CYS A 45 -16.91 9.36 -10.10
C CYS A 45 -15.98 8.73 -9.05
N ASP A 46 -15.49 9.54 -8.12
CA ASP A 46 -14.58 9.16 -7.03
C ASP A 46 -15.33 8.48 -5.87
N THR A 47 -16.16 7.49 -6.18
CA THR A 47 -16.91 6.65 -5.24
C THR A 47 -16.58 5.19 -5.44
N ALA A 48 -15.65 4.65 -4.63
CA ALA A 48 -15.19 3.28 -4.79
C ALA A 48 -16.23 2.27 -4.26
N GLY A 49 -16.70 1.38 -5.14
CA GLY A 49 -17.50 0.23 -4.75
C GLY A 49 -16.69 -0.86 -4.04
N GLN A 50 -17.37 -1.72 -3.27
CA GLN A 50 -16.76 -2.91 -2.67
C GLN A 50 -17.79 -4.04 -2.49
N LYS A 51 -17.33 -5.29 -2.63
CA LYS A 51 -18.18 -6.50 -2.50
C LYS A 51 -18.01 -7.26 -1.18
N GLY A 52 -17.29 -6.69 -0.21
CA GLY A 52 -17.20 -7.21 1.16
C GLY A 52 -15.91 -7.98 1.51
N THR A 53 -15.20 -8.58 0.56
CA THR A 53 -13.99 -9.40 0.86
C THR A 53 -12.88 -8.64 1.59
N GLY A 54 -12.64 -7.37 1.24
CA GLY A 54 -11.72 -6.51 1.97
C GLY A 54 -12.16 -6.24 3.41
N LYS A 55 -13.46 -5.98 3.62
CA LYS A 55 -14.07 -5.80 4.94
C LYS A 55 -13.93 -7.06 5.80
N TRP A 56 -14.13 -8.25 5.22
CA TRP A 56 -13.94 -9.51 5.94
C TRP A 56 -12.52 -9.70 6.43
N THR A 57 -11.52 -9.30 5.63
CA THR A 57 -10.11 -9.36 6.06
C THR A 57 -9.84 -8.44 7.25
N ALA A 58 -10.38 -7.21 7.23
CA ALA A 58 -10.25 -6.28 8.35
C ALA A 58 -10.98 -6.77 9.61
N ILE A 59 -12.15 -7.39 9.47
CA ILE A 59 -12.89 -8.00 10.59
C ILE A 59 -12.11 -9.18 11.16
N ALA A 60 -11.60 -10.07 10.31
CA ALA A 60 -10.79 -11.22 10.74
C ALA A 60 -9.54 -10.76 11.49
N ALA A 61 -8.88 -9.70 11.03
CA ALA A 61 -7.75 -9.11 11.73
C ALA A 61 -8.09 -8.69 13.16
N LEU A 62 -9.25 -8.06 13.37
CA LEU A 62 -9.74 -7.69 14.70
C LEU A 62 -10.09 -8.93 15.55
N GLN A 63 -10.73 -9.94 14.95
CA GLN A 63 -11.09 -11.18 15.64
C GLN A 63 -9.87 -11.98 16.11
N TYR A 64 -8.83 -12.04 15.29
CA TYR A 64 -7.57 -12.73 15.61
C TYR A 64 -6.58 -11.86 16.39
N GLY A 65 -6.91 -10.59 16.67
CA GLY A 65 -6.01 -9.68 17.39
C GLY A 65 -4.72 -9.34 16.62
N VAL A 66 -4.77 -9.31 15.28
CA VAL A 66 -3.60 -9.05 14.42
C VAL A 66 -3.66 -7.63 13.82
N PRO A 67 -2.58 -6.84 13.89
CA PRO A 67 -2.56 -5.46 13.40
C PRO A 67 -2.45 -5.35 11.86
N VAL A 68 -3.52 -5.70 11.14
CA VAL A 68 -3.60 -5.54 9.66
C VAL A 68 -4.07 -4.15 9.28
N THR A 69 -3.29 -3.14 9.67
CA THR A 69 -3.69 -1.74 9.62
C THR A 69 -3.88 -1.19 8.21
N LEU A 70 -3.02 -1.55 7.25
CA LEU A 70 -3.07 -0.98 5.90
C LEU A 70 -4.29 -1.46 5.13
N ILE A 71 -4.64 -2.75 5.21
CA ILE A 71 -5.88 -3.27 4.58
C ILE A 71 -7.10 -2.63 5.24
N GLY A 72 -7.08 -2.43 6.56
CA GLY A 72 -8.12 -1.67 7.27
C GLY A 72 -8.31 -0.26 6.70
N GLU A 73 -7.22 0.51 6.60
CA GLU A 73 -7.25 1.86 6.01
C GLU A 73 -7.68 1.86 4.54
N ALA A 74 -7.31 0.84 3.76
CA ALA A 74 -7.76 0.70 2.39
C ALA A 74 -9.29 0.49 2.30
N VAL A 75 -9.88 -0.26 3.23
CA VAL A 75 -11.35 -0.41 3.34
C VAL A 75 -12.00 0.90 3.76
N PHE A 76 -11.48 1.57 4.80
CA PHE A 76 -12.03 2.85 5.25
C PHE A 76 -11.90 3.97 4.22
N SER A 77 -10.83 3.99 3.44
CA SER A 77 -10.67 4.94 2.33
C SER A 77 -11.78 4.79 1.28
N ARG A 78 -12.24 3.56 1.00
CA ARG A 78 -13.40 3.31 0.13
C ARG A 78 -14.69 3.82 0.75
N CYS A 79 -14.91 3.52 2.03
CA CYS A 79 -16.07 4.04 2.77
C CYS A 79 -16.12 5.58 2.74
N LEU A 80 -14.98 6.24 2.99
CA LEU A 80 -14.86 7.71 2.92
C LEU A 80 -15.15 8.24 1.51
N SER A 81 -14.67 7.56 0.47
CA SER A 81 -14.96 7.94 -0.91
C SER A 81 -16.47 7.91 -1.23
N ALA A 82 -17.21 6.95 -0.66
CA ALA A 82 -18.66 6.83 -0.86
C ALA A 82 -19.47 7.99 -0.25
N LEU A 83 -18.92 8.70 0.75
CA LEU A 83 -19.51 9.89 1.36
C LEU A 83 -19.37 11.14 0.47
N LYS A 84 -19.62 11.02 -0.84
CA LYS A 84 -19.32 12.06 -1.84
C LYS A 84 -20.01 13.39 -1.52
N SER A 85 -21.32 13.38 -1.32
CA SER A 85 -22.10 14.61 -1.04
C SER A 85 -21.62 15.29 0.25
N GLU A 86 -21.32 14.50 1.27
CA GLU A 86 -20.80 14.99 2.55
C GLU A 86 -19.41 15.60 2.40
N ARG A 87 -18.49 14.94 1.67
CA ARG A 87 -17.16 15.48 1.37
C ARG A 87 -17.22 16.78 0.58
N VAL A 88 -18.10 16.87 -0.42
CA VAL A 88 -18.30 18.09 -1.20
C VAL A 88 -18.79 19.21 -0.29
N TYR A 89 -19.79 18.96 0.56
CA TYR A 89 -20.26 19.95 1.52
C TYR A 89 -19.14 20.37 2.50
N ALA A 90 -18.43 19.40 3.10
CA ALA A 90 -17.35 19.64 4.04
C ALA A 90 -16.22 20.48 3.43
N SER A 91 -15.91 20.31 2.14
CA SER A 91 -14.89 21.12 1.45
C SER A 91 -15.21 22.61 1.40
N THR A 92 -16.48 23.01 1.56
CA THR A 92 -16.90 24.42 1.64
C THR A 92 -16.75 25.01 3.04
N LYS A 93 -16.56 24.18 4.07
CA LYS A 93 -16.55 24.55 5.49
C LYS A 93 -15.17 24.38 6.12
N LEU A 94 -14.46 23.32 5.77
CA LEU A 94 -13.17 22.96 6.33
C LEU A 94 -12.04 23.46 5.42
N LYS A 95 -11.04 24.12 6.01
CA LYS A 95 -9.86 24.61 5.29
C LYS A 95 -8.67 23.71 5.58
N GLY A 96 -7.92 23.36 4.53
CA GLY A 96 -6.61 22.72 4.65
C GLY A 96 -5.49 23.76 4.80
N PRO A 97 -4.22 23.30 4.87
CA PRO A 97 -3.05 24.17 4.82
C PRO A 97 -3.07 25.08 3.58
N SER A 98 -2.60 26.32 3.73
CA SER A 98 -2.45 27.27 2.61
C SER A 98 -1.14 27.07 1.83
N VAL A 99 -0.28 26.15 2.30
CA VAL A 99 1.01 25.85 1.69
C VAL A 99 0.78 25.20 0.33
N LYS A 100 1.33 25.83 -0.72
CA LYS A 100 1.35 25.21 -2.05
C LYS A 100 2.42 24.11 -2.06
N PRO A 101 2.11 22.88 -2.48
CA PRO A 101 3.11 21.84 -2.65
C PRO A 101 4.23 22.32 -3.57
N MET A 102 5.46 22.28 -3.08
CA MET A 102 6.65 22.66 -3.83
C MET A 102 7.62 21.48 -3.86
N VAL A 103 8.08 21.14 -5.06
CA VAL A 103 8.99 20.03 -5.29
C VAL A 103 10.16 20.56 -6.08
N ASP A 104 11.29 20.77 -5.40
CA ASP A 104 12.49 21.38 -6.01
C ASP A 104 13.12 20.47 -7.07
N ASN A 105 13.15 19.17 -6.79
CA ASN A 105 13.67 18.15 -7.71
C ASN A 105 12.62 17.07 -7.93
N LEU A 106 11.83 17.25 -8.99
CA LEU A 106 10.73 16.36 -9.36
C LEU A 106 11.20 14.91 -9.61
N PRO A 107 12.24 14.64 -10.42
CA PRO A 107 12.76 13.27 -10.59
C PRO A 107 13.11 12.58 -9.27
N LYS A 108 13.82 13.27 -8.36
CA LYS A 108 14.18 12.74 -7.05
C LYS A 108 12.95 12.49 -6.18
N PHE A 109 11.96 13.38 -6.21
CA PHE A 109 10.73 13.19 -5.43
C PHE A 109 9.88 12.03 -5.97
N LEU A 110 9.86 11.80 -7.29
CA LEU A 110 9.20 10.63 -7.88
C LEU A 110 9.91 9.33 -7.47
N GLU A 111 11.23 9.34 -7.35
CA GLU A 111 11.96 8.22 -6.77
C GLU A 111 11.61 8.00 -5.30
N HIS A 112 11.45 9.09 -4.51
CA HIS A 112 10.99 8.97 -3.13
C HIS A 112 9.59 8.32 -3.05
N ILE A 113 8.66 8.69 -3.93
CA ILE A 113 7.32 8.07 -4.02
C ILE A 113 7.43 6.59 -4.40
N LYS A 114 8.32 6.21 -5.32
CA LYS A 114 8.57 4.81 -5.69
C LYS A 114 8.92 3.98 -4.46
N TYR A 115 9.91 4.43 -3.69
CA TYR A 115 10.35 3.73 -2.49
C TYR A 115 9.28 3.72 -1.40
N ALA A 116 8.56 4.84 -1.19
CA ALA A 116 7.45 4.91 -0.25
C ALA A 116 6.36 3.86 -0.55
N LEU A 117 5.96 3.76 -1.82
CA LEU A 117 4.99 2.77 -2.29
C LEU A 117 5.51 1.35 -2.09
N TYR A 118 6.77 1.09 -2.41
CA TYR A 118 7.38 -0.24 -2.25
C TYR A 118 7.47 -0.66 -0.78
N CYS A 119 7.90 0.23 0.12
CA CYS A 119 7.92 -0.02 1.56
C CYS A 119 6.52 -0.29 2.12
N ALA A 120 5.53 0.54 1.76
CA ALA A 120 4.15 0.35 2.18
C ALA A 120 3.57 -0.99 1.67
N LYS A 121 3.90 -1.39 0.44
CA LYS A 121 3.56 -2.70 -0.13
C LYS A 121 4.16 -3.83 0.72
N ILE A 122 5.45 -3.78 1.04
CA ILE A 122 6.11 -4.78 1.89
C ILE A 122 5.39 -4.92 3.24
N VAL A 123 5.08 -3.80 3.90
CA VAL A 123 4.36 -3.81 5.18
C VAL A 123 2.97 -4.43 5.03
N SER A 124 2.21 -4.09 3.98
CA SER A 124 0.89 -4.69 3.75
C SER A 124 0.95 -6.21 3.61
N TYR A 125 1.94 -6.73 2.89
CA TYR A 125 2.11 -8.18 2.76
C TYR A 125 2.57 -8.81 4.09
N ALA A 126 3.50 -8.19 4.80
CA ALA A 126 3.91 -8.64 6.13
C ALA A 126 2.71 -8.80 7.07
N GLN A 127 1.83 -7.79 7.13
CA GLN A 127 0.59 -7.83 7.90
C GLN A 127 -0.37 -8.95 7.46
N GLY A 128 -0.54 -9.16 6.15
CA GLY A 128 -1.38 -10.23 5.62
C GLY A 128 -0.87 -11.62 5.98
N PHE A 129 0.44 -11.85 5.91
CA PHE A 129 1.06 -13.12 6.32
C PHE A 129 1.03 -13.32 7.84
N MET A 130 1.15 -12.25 8.64
CA MET A 130 0.91 -12.33 10.09
C MET A 130 -0.51 -12.81 10.40
N LEU A 131 -1.52 -12.30 9.68
CA LEU A 131 -2.91 -12.71 9.85
C LEU A 131 -3.12 -14.18 9.49
N MET A 132 -2.59 -14.61 8.34
CA MET A 132 -2.68 -16.02 7.93
C MET A 132 -2.00 -16.94 8.94
N ARG A 133 -0.87 -16.52 9.52
CA ARG A 133 -0.18 -17.31 10.55
C ARG A 133 -1.00 -17.43 11.84
N GLU A 134 -1.59 -16.34 12.30
CA GLU A 134 -2.42 -16.37 13.50
C GLU A 134 -3.68 -17.22 13.29
N ALA A 135 -4.33 -17.07 12.13
CA ALA A 135 -5.45 -17.90 11.74
C ALA A 135 -5.06 -19.39 11.64
N ALA A 136 -3.87 -19.71 11.11
CA ALA A 136 -3.36 -21.07 11.05
C ALA A 136 -3.17 -21.67 12.46
N ARG A 137 -2.64 -20.88 13.41
CA ARG A 137 -2.47 -21.28 14.81
C ARG A 137 -3.81 -21.58 15.47
N GLU A 138 -4.75 -20.64 15.41
CA GLU A 138 -6.08 -20.75 16.05
C GLU A 138 -6.91 -21.90 15.46
N ASN A 139 -6.88 -22.07 14.14
CA ASN A 139 -7.66 -23.11 13.45
C ASN A 139 -6.90 -24.45 13.30
N LYS A 140 -5.68 -24.56 13.83
CA LYS A 140 -4.80 -25.74 13.71
C LYS A 140 -4.55 -26.16 12.24
N TRP A 141 -4.42 -25.19 11.34
CA TRP A 141 -4.09 -25.44 9.94
C TRP A 141 -2.59 -25.46 9.73
N ASN A 142 -2.12 -26.39 8.91
CA ASN A 142 -0.73 -26.43 8.46
C ASN A 142 -0.60 -25.70 7.11
N LEU A 143 -0.52 -24.36 7.16
CA LEU A 143 -0.42 -23.55 5.95
C LEU A 143 1.00 -23.52 5.38
N ASN A 144 1.12 -23.73 4.07
CA ASN A 144 2.37 -23.56 3.35
C ASN A 144 2.47 -22.14 2.78
N TYR A 145 3.08 -21.21 3.52
CA TYR A 145 3.19 -19.80 3.13
C TYR A 145 3.95 -19.58 1.82
N GLY A 146 5.03 -20.35 1.57
CA GLY A 146 5.75 -20.32 0.31
C GLY A 146 4.89 -20.79 -0.86
N GLY A 147 4.09 -21.84 -0.65
CA GLY A 147 3.10 -22.33 -1.61
C GLY A 147 1.97 -21.33 -1.88
N ILE A 148 1.46 -20.66 -0.85
CA ILE A 148 0.45 -19.59 -1.00
C ILE A 148 1.03 -18.44 -1.84
N ALA A 149 2.25 -17.98 -1.53
CA ALA A 149 2.92 -16.93 -2.29
C ALA A 149 3.15 -17.35 -3.75
N LEU A 150 3.54 -18.61 -3.99
CA LEU A 150 3.71 -19.17 -5.33
C LEU A 150 2.40 -19.13 -6.14
N MET A 151 1.28 -19.55 -5.54
CA MET A 151 -0.03 -19.53 -6.19
C MET A 151 -0.48 -18.12 -6.56
N TRP A 152 -0.03 -17.10 -5.83
CA TRP A 152 -0.35 -15.71 -6.16
C TRP A 152 0.55 -15.11 -7.25
N ARG A 153 1.66 -15.77 -7.64
CA ARG A 153 2.57 -15.22 -8.66
C ARG A 153 1.93 -15.10 -10.04
N GLY A 154 0.88 -15.85 -10.33
CA GLY A 154 0.19 -15.85 -11.62
C GLY A 154 -1.32 -15.99 -11.47
N GLY A 155 -2.07 -15.58 -12.49
CA GLY A 155 -3.53 -15.75 -12.56
C GLY A 155 -4.37 -14.83 -11.67
N CYS A 156 -3.88 -14.40 -10.52
CA CYS A 156 -4.60 -13.49 -9.63
C CYS A 156 -4.31 -11.99 -9.92
N ILE A 157 -5.12 -11.11 -9.32
CA ILE A 157 -5.00 -9.65 -9.50
C ILE A 157 -3.72 -9.08 -8.87
N ILE A 158 -3.26 -9.67 -7.76
CA ILE A 158 -2.06 -9.19 -7.04
C ILE A 158 -0.74 -9.75 -7.61
N ARG A 159 -0.80 -10.41 -8.77
CA ARG A 159 0.38 -11.04 -9.41
C ARG A 159 1.48 -10.01 -9.65
N SER A 160 2.70 -10.38 -9.29
CA SER A 160 3.88 -9.51 -9.37
C SER A 160 5.17 -10.31 -9.16
N VAL A 161 6.29 -9.78 -9.64
CA VAL A 161 7.62 -10.35 -9.36
C VAL A 161 7.91 -10.39 -7.86
N PHE A 162 7.33 -9.44 -7.11
CA PHE A 162 7.39 -9.32 -5.65
C PHE A 162 7.00 -10.61 -4.91
N LEU A 163 6.03 -11.37 -5.42
CA LEU A 163 5.58 -12.61 -4.80
C LEU A 163 6.61 -13.75 -4.94
N GLY A 164 7.50 -13.68 -5.93
CA GLY A 164 8.68 -14.55 -6.01
C GLY A 164 9.58 -14.38 -4.80
N ASN A 165 9.85 -13.12 -4.41
CA ASN A 165 10.69 -12.80 -3.25
C ASN A 165 10.06 -13.30 -1.93
N ILE A 166 8.73 -13.24 -1.79
CA ILE A 166 8.04 -13.80 -0.62
C ILE A 166 8.19 -15.33 -0.58
N LYS A 167 7.98 -16.00 -1.71
CA LYS A 167 8.16 -17.45 -1.79
C LYS A 167 9.60 -17.85 -1.45
N ASP A 168 10.59 -17.11 -1.92
CA ASP A 168 11.99 -17.39 -1.61
C ASP A 168 12.34 -17.11 -0.14
N ALA A 169 11.73 -16.10 0.49
CA ALA A 169 11.86 -15.86 1.93
C ALA A 169 11.35 -17.05 2.75
N TYR A 170 10.16 -17.56 2.45
CA TYR A 170 9.63 -18.75 3.12
C TYR A 170 10.30 -20.07 2.72
N THR A 171 11.04 -20.08 1.59
CA THR A 171 11.90 -21.22 1.22
C THR A 171 13.18 -21.23 2.06
N ARG A 172 13.74 -20.05 2.36
CA ARG A 172 14.90 -19.91 3.26
C ARG A 172 14.54 -20.22 4.71
N ASP A 173 13.38 -19.75 5.16
CA ASP A 173 12.88 -19.97 6.52
C ASP A 173 11.36 -20.20 6.48
N SER A 174 10.96 -21.48 6.60
CA SER A 174 9.53 -21.85 6.59
C SER A 174 8.79 -21.41 7.85
N GLN A 175 9.51 -21.07 8.92
CA GLN A 175 8.98 -20.60 10.19
C GLN A 175 9.13 -19.08 10.37
N LEU A 176 9.46 -18.36 9.29
CA LEU A 176 9.68 -16.92 9.31
C LEU A 176 8.52 -16.20 9.98
N SER A 177 8.83 -15.52 11.08
CA SER A 177 7.82 -14.90 11.92
C SER A 177 7.25 -13.62 11.30
N ASN A 178 8.02 -12.91 10.47
CA ASN A 178 7.56 -11.75 9.75
C ASN A 178 8.43 -11.51 8.51
N LEU A 179 7.80 -11.13 7.39
CA LEU A 179 8.51 -10.83 6.15
C LEU A 179 9.56 -9.73 6.31
N LEU A 180 9.35 -8.76 7.22
CA LEU A 180 10.30 -7.69 7.51
C LEU A 180 11.64 -8.18 8.10
N LEU A 181 11.71 -9.41 8.60
CA LEU A 181 12.92 -10.00 9.18
C LEU A 181 13.76 -10.78 8.16
N ASP A 182 13.22 -11.06 6.98
CA ASP A 182 13.99 -11.68 5.90
C ASP A 182 14.98 -10.69 5.28
N GLY A 183 16.16 -11.20 4.89
CA GLY A 183 17.28 -10.37 4.43
C GLY A 183 17.00 -9.55 3.18
N PHE A 184 16.12 -10.00 2.26
CA PHE A 184 15.75 -9.22 1.08
C PHE A 184 14.86 -8.04 1.47
N PHE A 185 13.79 -8.29 2.23
CA PHE A 185 12.84 -7.26 2.62
C PHE A 185 13.44 -6.26 3.60
N LYS A 186 14.31 -6.71 4.51
CA LYS A 186 15.06 -5.82 5.40
C LYS A 186 15.88 -4.80 4.61
N LYS A 187 16.68 -5.25 3.64
CA LYS A 187 17.47 -4.36 2.77
C LYS A 187 16.59 -3.39 1.97
N ALA A 188 15.47 -3.86 1.44
CA ALA A 188 14.52 -3.02 0.70
C ALA A 188 13.93 -1.91 1.57
N ILE A 189 13.55 -2.24 2.82
CA ILE A 189 13.03 -1.26 3.77
C ILE A 189 14.12 -0.29 4.21
N GLU A 190 15.33 -0.76 4.53
CA GLU A 190 16.46 0.10 4.93
C GLU A 190 16.81 1.12 3.84
N ALA A 191 16.79 0.71 2.57
CA ALA A 191 17.02 1.60 1.43
C ALA A 191 15.87 2.61 1.21
N GLY A 192 14.63 2.22 1.49
CA GLY A 192 13.44 3.02 1.16
C GLY A 192 12.85 3.85 2.29
N GLN A 193 13.13 3.54 3.57
CA GLN A 193 12.39 4.12 4.70
C GLN A 193 12.60 5.63 4.85
N GLN A 194 13.77 6.17 4.49
CA GLN A 194 13.97 7.63 4.51
C GLN A 194 13.13 8.34 3.43
N SER A 195 13.12 7.79 2.21
CA SER A 195 12.25 8.26 1.11
C SER A 195 10.78 8.23 1.51
N TRP A 196 10.37 7.16 2.16
CA TRP A 196 9.02 6.98 2.66
C TRP A 196 8.62 8.04 3.68
N ARG A 197 9.47 8.33 4.65
CA ARG A 197 9.26 9.41 5.64
C ARG A 197 9.11 10.77 4.97
N GLN A 198 9.95 11.08 3.98
CA GLN A 198 9.87 12.33 3.25
C GLN A 198 8.51 12.50 2.55
N VAL A 199 8.00 11.44 1.92
CA VAL A 199 6.71 11.46 1.24
C VAL A 199 5.57 11.65 2.24
N VAL A 200 5.56 10.90 3.35
CA VAL A 200 4.51 11.02 4.38
C VAL A 200 4.55 12.41 5.03
N ALA A 201 5.73 12.91 5.40
CA ALA A 201 5.88 14.22 6.01
C ALA A 201 5.41 15.34 5.06
N ASN A 202 5.85 15.32 3.80
CA ASN A 202 5.41 16.31 2.81
C ASN A 202 3.91 16.24 2.57
N ALA A 203 3.34 15.03 2.42
CA ALA A 203 1.90 14.85 2.23
C ALA A 203 1.11 15.42 3.42
N THR A 204 1.53 15.17 4.65
CA THR A 204 0.92 15.75 5.86
C THR A 204 1.00 17.28 5.86
N LEU A 205 2.18 17.85 5.61
CA LEU A 205 2.37 19.31 5.57
C LEU A 205 1.53 19.98 4.47
N TRP A 206 1.34 19.30 3.34
CA TRP A 206 0.57 19.78 2.20
C TRP A 206 -0.93 19.46 2.29
N GLY A 207 -1.39 18.76 3.33
CA GLY A 207 -2.79 18.36 3.45
C GLY A 207 -3.25 17.33 2.41
N ILE A 208 -2.33 16.50 1.90
CA ILE A 208 -2.63 15.43 0.95
C ILE A 208 -2.83 14.12 1.72
N PRO A 209 -4.02 13.48 1.62
CA PRO A 209 -4.29 12.25 2.37
C PRO A 209 -3.52 11.06 1.77
N VAL A 210 -2.69 10.42 2.59
CA VAL A 210 -1.95 9.19 2.23
C VAL A 210 -2.14 8.09 3.29
N PRO A 211 -3.38 7.75 3.68
CA PRO A 211 -3.68 6.91 4.86
C PRO A 211 -2.96 5.55 4.85
N ALA A 212 -2.93 4.88 3.69
CA ALA A 212 -2.24 3.60 3.53
C ALA A 212 -0.71 3.72 3.75
N MET A 213 -0.07 4.77 3.22
CA MET A 213 1.37 4.96 3.41
C MET A 213 1.69 5.38 4.85
N SER A 214 0.87 6.25 5.44
CA SER A 214 1.05 6.70 6.84
C SER A 214 0.88 5.56 7.82
N THR A 215 -0.18 4.75 7.70
CA THR A 215 -0.43 3.65 8.63
C THR A 215 0.61 2.54 8.54
N ALA A 216 1.13 2.26 7.34
CA ALA A 216 2.24 1.33 7.21
C ALA A 216 3.51 1.87 7.89
N LEU A 217 3.77 3.19 7.83
CA LEU A 217 4.95 3.79 8.47
C LEU A 217 4.83 3.68 9.97
N SER A 218 3.67 4.02 10.52
CA SER A 218 3.35 3.84 11.93
C SER A 218 3.47 2.38 12.38
N PHE A 219 3.00 1.43 11.57
CA PHE A 219 3.17 0.00 11.86
C PHE A 219 4.66 -0.38 11.87
N TYR A 220 5.44 0.03 10.88
CA TYR A 220 6.86 -0.30 10.80
C TYR A 220 7.63 0.25 12.01
N ASP A 221 7.40 1.51 12.36
CA ASP A 221 8.02 2.14 13.53
C ASP A 221 7.57 1.48 14.84
N GLY A 222 6.28 1.12 14.96
CA GLY A 222 5.78 0.38 16.11
C GLY A 222 6.40 -1.01 16.24
N TYR A 223 6.48 -1.75 15.13
CA TYR A 223 6.96 -3.14 15.11
C TYR A 223 8.45 -3.26 15.44
N ARG A 224 9.26 -2.29 15.06
CA ARG A 224 10.72 -2.29 15.33
C ARG A 224 11.10 -1.68 16.68
N THR A 225 10.14 -1.17 17.45
CA THR A 225 10.40 -0.47 18.72
C THR A 225 10.27 -1.45 19.89
N GLU A 226 11.35 -1.59 20.67
CA GLU A 226 11.39 -2.51 21.82
C GLU A 226 10.37 -2.14 22.91
N LYS A 227 10.22 -0.83 23.20
CA LYS A 227 9.32 -0.32 24.24
C LYS A 227 8.32 0.65 23.65
N LEU A 228 7.06 0.21 23.54
CA LEU A 228 5.92 1.03 23.14
C LEU A 228 5.26 1.71 24.35
N PRO A 229 4.51 2.80 24.15
CA PRO A 229 3.85 3.54 25.24
C PRO A 229 2.61 2.82 25.82
N ALA A 230 2.50 1.50 25.70
CA ALA A 230 1.36 0.71 26.16
C ALA A 230 1.37 0.44 27.69
N ASN A 231 2.34 0.98 28.41
CA ASN A 231 2.49 0.86 29.86
C ASN A 231 1.78 1.98 30.65
N LEU A 232 1.29 3.03 29.97
CA LEU A 232 0.46 4.08 30.53
C LEU A 232 -1.02 3.68 30.47
#